data_AF-A0A2V7WH55-F1
#
_entry.id   AF-A0A2V7WH55-F1
#
_cell.length_a   1.000
_cell.length_b   1.000
_cell.length_c   1.000
_cell.angle_alpha   90.00
_cell.angle_beta   90.00
_cell.angle_gamma   90.00
#
_symmetry.space_group_name_H-M   'P 1'
#
loop_
_entity.id
_entity.type
_entity.pdbx_description
1 polymer ?
#
loop_
_entity_poly.entity_id
_entity_poly.type
_entity_poly.pdbx_seq_one_letter_code
_entity_poly.pdbx_strand_id
1 'polypeptide(L)'
;MAAGLHWDVPIADRQTPTARRALALIALLAIVALRLEPQLLRFPFIDRDPIGRGLGVYPDRGVEQFPRFLQAVRERTNDGDSIVVVVPMMRWDDGYSYAYYRASYFLAGREVLPLVTSDDRAHEDNFRNARYIAAWRWNVPPGNRKIVWRGEGGMLLRRE
;
A
#
# COMPACT_ATOMS: atom_id res chain seq x y z
N MET A 1 -88.40 -6.43 22.54
CA MET A 1 -87.50 -5.27 22.70
C MET A 1 -86.08 -5.80 22.83
N ALA A 2 -85.32 -5.80 21.73
CA ALA A 2 -83.89 -6.13 21.73
C ALA A 2 -83.18 -4.96 21.05
N ALA A 3 -82.35 -4.26 21.82
CA ALA A 3 -81.63 -3.08 21.40
C ALA A 3 -80.55 -3.44 20.37
N GLY A 4 -80.58 -2.78 19.22
CA GLY A 4 -79.56 -2.89 18.18
C GLY A 4 -78.25 -2.28 18.64
N LEU A 5 -77.17 -3.04 18.55
CA LEU A 5 -75.80 -2.58 18.72
C LEU A 5 -75.15 -2.53 17.33
N HIS A 6 -75.35 -1.42 16.63
CA HIS A 6 -74.61 -1.13 15.39
C HIS A 6 -73.24 -0.59 15.80
N TRP A 7 -72.21 -1.42 15.68
CA TRP A 7 -70.83 -1.00 15.81
C TRP A 7 -70.33 -0.63 14.41
N ASP A 8 -70.26 0.67 14.14
CA ASP A 8 -69.57 1.18 12.97
C ASP A 8 -68.06 1.06 13.24
N VAL A 9 -67.44 0.03 12.66
CA VAL A 9 -65.98 -0.08 12.57
C VAL A 9 -65.50 1.04 11.64
N PRO A 10 -64.69 2.01 12.09
CA PRO A 10 -63.92 2.79 11.14
C PRO A 10 -62.92 1.83 10.49
N ILE A 11 -63.17 1.46 9.23
CA ILE A 11 -62.20 0.74 8.40
C ILE A 11 -60.98 1.66 8.33
N ALA A 12 -59.90 1.22 8.98
CA ALA A 12 -58.64 1.94 9.04
C ALA A 12 -58.25 2.41 7.63
N ASP A 13 -58.11 3.72 7.53
CA ASP A 13 -57.68 4.44 6.36
C ASP A 13 -56.42 3.75 5.79
N ARG A 14 -56.47 3.33 4.53
CA ARG A 14 -55.35 2.65 3.87
C ARG A 14 -54.20 3.64 3.83
N GLN A 15 -53.28 3.53 4.78
CA GLN A 15 -52.05 4.32 4.81
C GLN A 15 -51.33 4.14 3.47
N THR A 16 -51.39 5.18 2.66
CA THR A 16 -50.64 5.25 1.42
C THR A 16 -49.14 5.09 1.74
N PRO A 17 -48.38 4.27 0.99
CA PRO A 17 -46.97 4.00 1.29
C PRO A 17 -46.07 5.10 0.72
N THR A 18 -46.31 6.38 1.03
CA THR A 18 -46.36 7.34 -0.09
C THR A 18 -45.11 8.11 -0.48
N ALA A 19 -43.97 8.00 0.21
CA ALA A 19 -42.73 8.55 -0.36
C ALA A 19 -41.49 7.82 0.13
N ARG A 20 -41.34 7.71 1.45
CA ARG A 20 -40.15 7.12 2.05
C ARG A 20 -39.97 5.64 1.69
N ARG A 21 -41.05 4.87 1.64
CA ARG A 21 -41.03 3.45 1.26
C ARG A 21 -40.78 3.25 -0.23
N ALA A 22 -41.42 4.06 -1.07
CA ALA A 22 -41.18 4.06 -2.52
C ALA A 22 -39.73 4.44 -2.85
N LEU A 23 -39.20 5.50 -2.24
CA LEU A 23 -37.81 5.93 -2.39
C LEU A 23 -36.82 4.87 -1.88
N ALA A 24 -37.13 4.22 -0.75
CA ALA A 24 -36.29 3.13 -0.23
C ALA A 24 -36.24 1.93 -1.19
N LEU A 25 -37.37 1.57 -1.80
CA LEU A 25 -37.42 0.51 -2.81
C LEU A 25 -36.67 0.89 -4.08
N ILE A 26 -36.81 2.13 -4.56
CA ILE A 26 -36.07 2.64 -5.72
C ILE A 26 -34.56 2.65 -5.44
N ALA A 27 -34.14 3.12 -4.26
CA ALA A 27 -32.74 3.12 -3.86
C ALA A 27 -32.18 1.70 -3.75
N LEU A 28 -32.95 0.75 -3.18
CA LEU A 28 -32.55 -0.66 -3.10
C LEU A 28 -32.40 -1.27 -4.49
N LEU A 29 -33.36 -1.04 -5.39
CA LEU A 29 -33.30 -1.51 -6.78
C LEU A 29 -32.11 -0.90 -7.52
N ALA A 30 -31.80 0.38 -7.30
CA ALA A 30 -30.63 1.04 -7.87
C ALA A 30 -29.32 0.40 -7.37
N ILE A 31 -29.20 0.12 -6.06
CA ILE A 31 -28.02 -0.55 -5.47
C ILE A 31 -27.82 -1.94 -6.08
N VAL A 32 -28.90 -2.72 -6.22
CA VAL A 32 -28.86 -4.08 -6.79
C VAL A 32 -28.54 -4.06 -8.28
N ALA A 33 -29.20 -3.20 -9.06
CA ALA A 33 -29.00 -3.10 -10.51
C ALA A 33 -27.60 -2.57 -10.88
N LEU A 34 -27.07 -1.60 -10.11
CA LEU A 34 -25.75 -1.02 -10.35
C LEU A 34 -24.62 -1.83 -9.72
N ARG A 35 -24.92 -2.95 -9.03
CA ARG A 35 -23.93 -3.75 -8.26
C ARG A 35 -23.09 -2.86 -7.33
N LEU A 36 -23.65 -1.75 -6.87
CA LEU A 36 -22.94 -0.80 -6.03
C LEU A 36 -22.72 -1.47 -4.69
N GLU A 37 -21.47 -1.75 -4.34
CA GLU A 37 -21.16 -2.20 -3.00
C GLU A 37 -21.54 -1.07 -2.03
N PRO A 38 -22.51 -1.27 -1.12
CA PRO A 38 -23.07 -0.19 -0.31
C PRO A 38 -22.02 0.49 0.60
N GLN A 39 -20.89 -0.18 0.83
CA GLN A 39 -19.70 0.38 1.46
C GLN A 39 -19.09 1.57 0.68
N LEU A 40 -19.21 1.62 -0.64
CA LEU A 40 -18.69 2.70 -1.49
C LEU A 40 -19.45 4.02 -1.30
N LEU A 41 -20.73 3.96 -0.94
CA LEU A 41 -21.54 5.15 -0.65
C LEU A 41 -21.08 5.86 0.64
N ARG A 42 -20.26 5.20 1.46
CA ARG A 42 -19.67 5.80 2.68
C ARG A 42 -18.38 6.56 2.38
N PHE A 43 -17.70 6.30 1.26
CA PHE A 43 -16.40 6.91 0.92
C PHE A 43 -16.35 8.45 0.91
N PRO A 44 -17.38 9.21 0.48
CA PRO A 44 -17.34 10.66 0.53
C PRO A 44 -17.57 11.23 1.94
N PHE A 45 -18.05 10.41 2.89
CA PHE A 45 -18.39 10.82 4.26
C PHE A 45 -17.38 10.35 5.31
N ILE A 46 -16.31 9.68 4.90
CA ILE A 46 -15.25 9.22 5.79
C ILE A 46 -14.10 10.23 5.77
N ASP A 47 -13.65 10.63 6.96
CA ASP A 47 -12.40 11.38 7.13
C ASP A 47 -11.25 10.56 6.54
N ARG A 48 -10.60 11.12 5.51
CA ARG A 48 -9.57 10.43 4.74
C ARG A 48 -8.21 10.47 5.43
N ASP A 49 -8.01 11.34 6.41
CA ASP A 49 -6.69 11.52 7.04
C ASP A 49 -6.28 10.33 7.92
N PRO A 50 -7.16 9.71 8.74
CA PRO A 50 -6.86 8.48 9.46
C PRO A 50 -6.61 7.30 8.51
N ILE A 51 -7.41 7.21 7.44
CA ILE A 51 -7.30 6.14 6.44
C ILE A 51 -6.01 6.29 5.63
N GLY A 52 -5.67 7.51 5.20
CA GLY A 52 -4.45 7.80 4.47
C GLY A 52 -3.20 7.48 5.27
N ARG A 53 -3.19 7.79 6.58
CA ARG A 53 -2.10 7.39 7.48
C ARG A 53 -1.98 5.87 7.62
N GLY A 54 -3.10 5.16 7.75
CA GLY A 54 -3.11 3.69 7.81
C GLY A 54 -2.70 3.02 6.49
N LEU A 55 -3.15 3.57 5.37
CA LEU A 55 -2.81 3.09 4.02
C LEU A 55 -1.36 3.40 3.63
N GLY A 56 -0.77 4.50 4.12
CA GLY A 56 0.64 4.82 3.84
C GLY A 56 1.63 3.80 4.41
N VAL A 57 1.24 3.09 5.47
CA VAL A 57 2.04 2.03 6.12
C VAL A 57 1.71 0.65 5.53
N TYR A 58 0.56 0.50 4.85
CA TYR A 58 0.09 -0.78 4.33
C TYR A 58 1.08 -1.46 3.35
N PRO A 59 1.74 -0.74 2.41
CA PRO A 59 2.75 -1.34 1.54
C PRO A 59 3.97 -1.88 2.29
N ASP A 60 4.21 -1.41 3.51
CA ASP A 60 5.40 -1.77 4.30
C ASP A 60 5.09 -2.87 5.34
N ARG A 61 3.88 -3.48 5.32
CA ARG A 61 3.53 -4.58 6.24
C ARG A 61 4.48 -5.77 6.08
N GLY A 62 5.09 -6.21 7.18
CA GLY A 62 6.09 -7.26 7.22
C GLY A 62 7.51 -6.80 6.90
N VAL A 63 7.68 -5.55 6.45
CA VAL A 63 8.97 -4.93 6.09
C VAL A 63 9.10 -3.52 6.68
N GLU A 64 8.51 -3.26 7.85
CA GLU A 64 8.37 -1.92 8.46
C GLU A 64 9.71 -1.22 8.73
N GLN A 65 10.79 -2.00 8.84
CA GLN A 65 12.15 -1.51 9.05
C GLN A 65 12.84 -1.07 7.74
N PHE A 66 12.32 -1.48 6.58
CA PHE A 66 12.93 -1.19 5.29
C PHE A 66 12.95 0.31 4.95
N PRO A 67 11.87 1.09 5.17
CA PRO A 67 11.91 2.55 5.03
C PRO A 67 12.97 3.23 5.91
N ARG A 68 13.13 2.79 7.16
CA ARG A 68 14.15 3.34 8.08
C ARG A 68 15.56 3.01 7.61
N PHE A 69 15.76 1.80 7.10
CA PHE A 69 17.00 1.40 6.45
C PHE A 69 17.32 2.30 5.26
N LEU A 70 16.36 2.54 4.36
CA LEU A 70 16.54 3.43 3.21
C LEU A 70 16.81 4.88 3.61
N GLN A 71 16.17 5.37 4.68
CA GLN A 71 16.48 6.68 5.25
C GLN A 71 17.93 6.76 5.73
N ALA A 72 18.43 5.74 6.44
CA ALA A 72 19.82 5.71 6.88
C ALA A 72 20.81 5.67 5.71
N VAL A 73 20.46 4.99 4.61
CA VAL A 73 21.23 5.02 3.35
C VAL A 73 21.23 6.41 2.73
N ARG A 74 20.07 7.09 2.70
CA ARG A 74 19.93 8.46 2.16
C ARG A 74 20.84 9.45 2.89
N GLU A 75 20.87 9.40 4.22
CA GLU A 75 21.71 10.28 5.06
C GLU A 75 23.22 10.12 4.82
N ARG A 76 23.65 9.02 4.19
CA ARG A 76 25.06 8.63 4.02
C ARG A 76 25.52 8.59 2.57
N THR A 77 24.65 9.02 1.65
CA THR A 77 24.90 9.07 0.21
C THR A 77 24.54 10.46 -0.28
N ASN A 78 25.12 10.87 -1.41
CA ASN A 78 24.88 12.16 -2.03
C ASN A 78 23.99 12.01 -3.26
N ASP A 79 23.43 13.11 -3.73
CA ASP A 79 22.73 13.13 -5.02
C ASP A 79 23.72 12.80 -6.15
N GLY A 80 23.25 12.04 -7.15
CA GLY A 80 24.05 11.48 -8.23
C GLY A 80 24.78 10.17 -7.88
N ASP A 81 24.76 9.70 -6.62
CA ASP A 81 25.35 8.42 -6.28
C ASP A 81 24.55 7.25 -6.86
N SER A 82 25.25 6.26 -7.43
CA SER A 82 24.66 5.01 -7.89
C SER A 82 24.61 3.96 -6.77
N ILE A 83 23.44 3.37 -6.57
CA ILE A 83 23.14 2.48 -5.44
C ILE A 83 22.41 1.24 -5.97
N VAL A 84 22.91 0.06 -5.62
CA VAL A 84 22.14 -1.18 -5.76
C VAL A 84 21.57 -1.60 -4.41
N VAL A 85 20.38 -2.20 -4.44
CA VAL A 85 19.71 -2.70 -3.25
C VAL A 85 19.69 -4.22 -3.29
N VAL A 86 20.19 -4.84 -2.22
CA VAL A 86 20.17 -6.29 -2.00
C VAL A 86 19.20 -6.58 -0.86
N VAL A 87 18.24 -7.46 -1.12
CA VAL A 87 17.23 -7.90 -0.15
C VAL A 87 17.15 -9.44 -0.14
N PRO A 88 16.50 -10.08 0.85
CA PRO A 88 16.40 -11.53 0.89
C PRO A 88 15.62 -12.15 -0.27
N MET A 89 14.62 -11.42 -0.80
CA MET A 89 13.78 -11.84 -1.91
C MET A 89 14.30 -11.20 -3.20
N MET A 90 15.17 -11.91 -3.93
CA MET A 90 15.81 -11.36 -5.13
C MET A 90 15.02 -11.62 -6.43
N ARG A 91 13.98 -12.45 -6.43
CA ARG A 91 13.10 -12.62 -7.59
C ARG A 91 12.17 -11.43 -7.75
N TRP A 92 11.90 -11.03 -8.98
CA TRP A 92 11.18 -9.80 -9.30
C TRP A 92 9.80 -9.76 -8.66
N ASP A 93 8.99 -10.78 -8.90
CA ASP A 93 7.61 -10.87 -8.39
C ASP A 93 7.53 -11.35 -6.93
N ASP A 94 8.61 -11.93 -6.38
CA ASP A 94 8.63 -12.42 -4.99
C ASP A 94 9.01 -11.32 -3.97
N GLY A 95 9.21 -10.08 -4.42
CA GLY A 95 9.44 -8.93 -3.55
C GLY A 95 10.57 -8.00 -3.96
N TYR A 96 11.42 -8.40 -4.93
CA TYR A 96 12.50 -7.52 -5.40
C TYR A 96 11.97 -6.25 -6.07
N SER A 97 10.90 -6.37 -6.87
CA SER A 97 10.26 -5.24 -7.53
C SER A 97 9.81 -4.17 -6.54
N TYR A 98 9.15 -4.58 -5.45
CA TYR A 98 8.77 -3.68 -4.36
C TYR A 98 10.00 -3.00 -3.74
N ALA A 99 11.05 -3.77 -3.42
CA ALA A 99 12.26 -3.22 -2.81
C ALA A 99 12.95 -2.18 -3.72
N TYR A 100 13.06 -2.50 -5.02
CA TYR A 100 13.61 -1.62 -6.04
C TYR A 100 12.80 -0.32 -6.15
N TYR A 101 11.49 -0.40 -6.40
CA TYR A 101 10.67 0.80 -6.56
C TYR A 101 10.61 1.64 -5.29
N ARG A 102 10.46 1.01 -4.13
CA ARG A 102 10.45 1.72 -2.84
C ARG A 102 11.77 2.43 -2.58
N ALA A 103 12.91 1.79 -2.90
CA ALA A 103 14.22 2.42 -2.81
C ALA A 103 14.34 3.61 -3.77
N SER A 104 13.89 3.49 -5.03
CA SER A 104 13.89 4.58 -6.00
C SER A 104 13.11 5.81 -5.52
N TYR A 105 12.01 5.61 -4.78
CA TYR A 105 11.28 6.72 -4.15
C TYR A 105 12.02 7.34 -2.96
N PHE A 106 12.51 6.54 -2.02
CA PHE A 106 13.18 7.05 -0.80
C PHE A 106 14.55 7.69 -1.11
N LEU A 107 15.25 7.14 -2.09
CA LEU A 107 16.58 7.58 -2.49
C LEU A 107 16.51 8.59 -3.65
N ALA A 108 15.40 9.32 -3.79
CA ALA A 108 15.26 10.39 -4.78
C ALA A 108 16.49 11.32 -4.79
N GLY A 109 17.01 11.60 -5.99
CA GLY A 109 18.28 12.29 -6.22
C GLY A 109 19.48 11.35 -6.40
N ARG A 110 19.37 10.06 -6.02
CA ARG A 110 20.37 9.00 -6.30
C ARG A 110 19.87 8.11 -7.43
N GLU A 111 20.80 7.45 -8.10
CA GLU A 111 20.49 6.47 -9.14
C GLU A 111 20.38 5.07 -8.51
N VAL A 112 19.16 4.55 -8.40
CA VAL A 112 18.93 3.18 -7.94
C VAL A 112 19.00 2.24 -9.13
N LEU A 113 20.01 1.37 -9.16
CA LEU A 113 20.21 0.41 -10.24
C LEU A 113 19.57 -0.94 -9.89
N PRO A 114 18.76 -1.54 -10.78
CA PRO A 114 18.17 -2.85 -10.55
C PRO A 114 19.22 -3.95 -10.67
N LEU A 115 19.18 -4.93 -9.77
CA LEU A 115 19.99 -6.14 -9.82
C LEU A 115 19.29 -7.28 -10.53
N VAL A 116 17.96 -7.22 -10.62
CA VAL A 116 17.11 -8.22 -11.27
C VAL A 116 16.05 -7.48 -12.09
N THR A 117 15.71 -7.98 -13.27
CA THR A 117 14.63 -7.46 -14.13
C THR A 117 13.34 -8.25 -14.02
N SER A 118 12.28 -7.77 -14.66
CA SER A 118 10.96 -8.41 -14.68
C SER A 118 10.94 -9.83 -15.26
N ASP A 119 11.96 -10.22 -16.00
CA ASP A 119 12.16 -11.59 -16.50
C ASP A 119 13.10 -12.43 -15.61
N ASP A 120 13.30 -12.02 -14.35
CA ASP A 120 14.17 -12.66 -13.35
C ASP A 120 15.65 -12.75 -13.76
N ARG A 121 16.09 -11.99 -14.77
CA ARG A 121 17.51 -11.95 -15.17
C ARG A 121 18.34 -11.07 -14.24
N ALA A 122 19.51 -11.57 -13.87
CA ALA A 122 20.46 -10.84 -13.04
C ALA A 122 21.26 -9.81 -13.87
N HIS A 123 21.42 -8.61 -13.32
CA HIS A 123 22.25 -7.52 -13.84
C HIS A 123 23.50 -7.35 -12.98
N GLU A 124 24.45 -8.27 -13.12
CA GLU A 124 25.71 -8.23 -12.36
C GLU A 124 26.54 -6.97 -12.64
N ASP A 125 26.43 -6.41 -13.85
CA ASP A 125 27.09 -5.16 -14.19
C ASP A 125 26.64 -4.01 -13.28
N ASN A 126 25.35 -3.94 -12.95
CA ASN A 126 24.83 -2.93 -12.03
C ASN A 126 25.41 -3.14 -10.62
N PHE A 127 25.53 -4.40 -10.18
CA PHE A 127 26.19 -4.72 -8.92
C PHE A 127 27.64 -4.23 -8.92
N ARG A 128 28.42 -4.55 -9.95
CA ARG A 128 29.84 -4.17 -10.10
C ARG A 128 30.03 -2.65 -10.23
N ASN A 129 29.14 -1.98 -10.94
CA ASN A 129 29.28 -0.57 -11.31
C ASN A 129 28.74 0.41 -10.27
N ALA A 130 27.83 -0.03 -9.40
CA ALA A 130 27.28 0.83 -8.36
C ALA A 130 28.34 1.28 -7.35
N ARG A 131 28.30 2.58 -7.04
CA ARG A 131 29.14 3.21 -6.02
C ARG A 131 28.82 2.66 -4.64
N TYR A 132 27.56 2.36 -4.35
CA TYR A 132 27.11 1.80 -3.09
C TYR A 132 26.28 0.52 -3.24
N ILE A 133 26.39 -0.36 -2.25
CA ILE A 133 25.46 -1.47 -2.01
C ILE A 133 24.71 -1.20 -0.72
N ALA A 134 23.40 -1.06 -0.81
CA ALA A 134 22.50 -1.11 0.32
C ALA A 134 22.01 -2.55 0.52
N ALA A 135 22.54 -3.26 1.52
CA ALA A 135 22.15 -4.63 1.83
C ALA A 135 21.20 -4.66 3.05
N TRP A 136 19.94 -5.02 2.83
CA TRP A 136 18.92 -5.13 3.86
C TRP A 136 18.70 -6.59 4.26
N ARG A 137 18.77 -6.87 5.57
CA ARG A 137 18.64 -8.21 6.19
C ARG A 137 19.49 -9.29 5.52
N TRP A 138 20.53 -8.87 4.82
CA TRP A 138 21.42 -9.72 4.05
C TRP A 138 22.85 -9.35 4.36
N ASN A 139 23.70 -10.35 4.55
CA ASN A 139 25.11 -10.13 4.78
C ASN A 139 25.84 -10.28 3.44
N VAL A 140 26.24 -9.14 2.85
CA VAL A 140 27.06 -9.13 1.64
C VAL A 140 28.54 -9.13 2.08
N PRO A 141 29.33 -10.14 1.70
CA PRO A 141 30.76 -10.14 1.96
C PRO A 141 31.40 -8.87 1.37
N PRO A 142 32.24 -8.14 2.12
CA PRO A 142 32.75 -6.85 1.67
C PRO A 142 33.59 -6.95 0.39
N GLY A 143 34.37 -8.02 0.19
CA GLY A 143 35.26 -8.14 -0.96
C GLY A 143 36.16 -6.91 -1.09
N ASN A 144 36.17 -6.27 -2.27
CA ASN A 144 36.89 -5.01 -2.54
C ASN A 144 36.07 -3.75 -2.16
N ARG A 145 35.14 -3.86 -1.21
CA ARG A 145 34.26 -2.76 -0.80
C ARG A 145 34.41 -2.47 0.68
N LYS A 146 34.35 -1.19 1.02
CA LYS A 146 34.41 -0.72 2.40
C LYS A 146 33.02 -0.65 3.00
N ILE A 147 32.85 -1.21 4.20
CA ILE A 147 31.64 -1.00 4.99
C ILE A 147 31.64 0.46 5.47
N VAL A 148 30.66 1.24 5.03
CA VAL A 148 30.49 2.64 5.44
C VAL A 148 29.55 2.76 6.63
N TRP A 149 28.58 1.84 6.73
CA TRP A 149 27.65 1.81 7.84
C TRP A 149 27.05 0.43 8.02
N ARG A 150 26.74 0.07 9.26
CA ARG A 150 25.97 -1.10 9.66
C ARG A 150 25.03 -0.67 10.78
N GLY A 151 23.76 -1.04 10.68
CA GLY A 151 22.75 -0.69 11.68
C GLY A 151 21.66 -1.74 11.77
N GLU A 152 20.58 -1.39 12.46
CA GLU A 152 19.45 -2.28 12.64
C GLU A 152 18.78 -2.55 11.28
N GLY A 153 18.87 -3.80 10.83
CA GLY A 153 18.25 -4.26 9.59
C GLY A 153 19.14 -4.25 8.35
N GLY A 154 20.38 -3.76 8.38
CA GLY A 154 21.23 -3.83 7.18
C GLY A 154 22.59 -3.14 7.27
N MET A 155 23.25 -3.05 6.11
CA MET A 155 24.53 -2.36 5.96
C MET A 155 24.64 -1.64 4.62
N LEU A 156 25.52 -0.64 4.59
CA LEU A 156 25.89 0.11 3.41
C LEU A 156 27.37 -0.14 3.12
N LEU A 157 27.66 -0.67 1.94
CA LEU A 157 29.01 -0.84 1.43
C LEU A 157 29.29 0.18 0.34
N ARG A 158 30.52 0.67 0.25
CA ARG A 158 30.99 1.59 -0.80
C ARG A 158 32.11 0.94 -1.58
N ARG A 159 32.03 1.06 -2.90
CA ARG A 159 33.12 0.68 -3.80
C ARG A 159 34.30 1.62 -3.58
N GLU A 160 35.49 1.05 -3.42
CA GLU A 160 36.75 1.81 -3.36
C GLU A 160 37.22 2.24 -4.75
#